data_AF-A0A9K3KFH7-F1
#
_entry.id   AF-A0A9K3KFH7-F1
#
_cell.length_a   1.000
_cell.length_b   1.000
_cell.length_c   1.000
_cell.angle_alpha   90.00
_cell.angle_beta   90.00
_cell.angle_gamma   90.00
#
_symmetry.space_group_name_H-M   'P 1'
#
loop_
_entity.id
_entity.type
_entity.pdbx_description
1 polymer ?
#
loop_
_entity_poly.entity_id
_entity_poly.type
_entity_poly.pdbx_seq_one_letter_code
_entity_poly.pdbx_strand_id
1 'polypeptide(L)'
;MESWARSYQNSVQFLCVCVETNNAQRVATFFHHTFNFTLVVNAYIPSMQYMPRGFGQLGCSGFVVSDGDGNFVSRKTKAYLDSGEEAFDHVEQILAGLLRDKVVAANFSSSSQQPSQKTTVAMDEYLTVPSVGVSSMDHEHETCLTALKNLIQSPSKKNLQVVYEELVNHFAHEEALMVEHGFGGMVGDPFSPLTSHIKDHRRILDLIEHELKLGNNTSAAGTCNSTIVDGVAS
;
A
#
# COMPACT_ATOMS: atom_id res chain seq x y z
N MET A 1 0.13 17.89 -0.26
CA MET A 1 1.35 17.82 0.57
C MET A 1 1.92 19.19 0.91
N GLU A 2 2.40 20.00 -0.03
CA GLU A 2 3.02 21.32 0.29
C GLU A 2 2.07 22.25 1.08
N SER A 3 0.80 22.31 0.68
CA SER A 3 -0.23 23.07 1.42
C SER A 3 -0.37 22.58 2.88
N TRP A 4 -0.44 21.26 3.08
CA TRP A 4 -0.45 20.68 4.43
C TRP A 4 0.82 20.99 5.21
N ALA A 5 1.99 20.90 4.60
CA ALA A 5 3.25 21.24 5.26
C ALA A 5 3.25 22.70 5.75
N ARG A 6 2.63 23.62 5.00
CA ARG A 6 2.41 25.02 5.44
C ARG A 6 1.46 25.12 6.62
N SER A 7 0.34 24.38 6.58
CA SER A 7 -0.67 24.42 7.63
C SER A 7 -0.18 23.83 8.95
N TYR A 8 0.54 22.70 8.90
CA TYR A 8 1.03 22.00 10.09
C TYR A 8 2.39 22.51 10.59
N GLN A 9 3.13 23.24 9.75
CA GLN A 9 4.43 23.82 10.07
C GLN A 9 5.37 22.79 10.72
N ASN A 10 5.87 23.08 11.93
CA ASN A 10 6.83 22.23 12.64
C ASN A 10 6.18 21.04 13.37
N SER A 11 4.85 20.89 13.28
CA SER A 11 4.12 19.84 13.98
C SER A 11 4.10 18.52 13.21
N VAL A 12 4.17 18.59 11.87
CA VAL A 12 4.14 17.42 10.97
C VAL A 12 5.15 17.63 9.85
N GLN A 13 5.99 16.63 9.59
CA GLN A 13 6.90 16.65 8.45
C GLN A 13 6.35 15.78 7.32
N PHE A 14 6.33 16.31 6.11
CA PHE A 14 5.89 15.59 4.92
C PHE A 14 7.10 15.14 4.11
N LEU A 15 7.14 13.85 3.78
CA LEU A 15 8.18 13.24 2.96
C LEU A 15 7.55 12.72 1.67
N CYS A 16 8.12 13.14 0.53
CA CYS A 16 7.85 12.52 -0.77
C CYS A 16 9.05 11.64 -1.13
N VAL A 17 8.85 10.32 -1.22
CA VAL A 17 9.93 9.37 -1.49
C VAL A 17 9.69 8.68 -2.82
N CYS A 18 10.54 8.94 -3.80
CA CYS A 18 10.50 8.25 -5.08
C CYS A 18 11.07 6.83 -4.96
N VAL A 19 10.33 5.84 -5.45
CA VAL A 19 10.69 4.41 -5.40
C VAL A 19 10.92 3.79 -6.78
N GLU A 20 10.92 4.60 -7.85
CA GLU A 20 11.12 4.12 -9.22
C GLU A 20 12.52 3.51 -9.39
N THR A 21 12.59 2.31 -9.94
CA THR A 21 13.86 1.61 -10.11
C THR A 21 14.62 2.15 -11.32
N ASN A 22 15.94 2.30 -11.18
CA ASN A 22 16.90 2.78 -12.22
C ASN A 22 16.89 4.28 -12.53
N ASN A 23 15.91 5.07 -12.08
CA ASN A 23 15.87 6.53 -12.32
C ASN A 23 15.35 7.37 -11.13
N ALA A 24 15.29 6.81 -9.93
CA ALA A 24 14.68 7.42 -8.74
C ALA A 24 15.13 8.87 -8.49
N GLN A 25 16.43 9.17 -8.61
CA GLN A 25 16.97 10.51 -8.41
C GLN A 25 16.45 11.52 -9.44
N ARG A 26 16.43 11.13 -10.71
CA ARG A 26 15.97 12.02 -11.79
C ARG A 26 14.48 12.31 -11.66
N VAL A 27 13.69 11.28 -11.34
CA VAL A 27 12.25 11.41 -11.10
C VAL A 27 11.99 12.29 -9.87
N ALA A 28 12.65 12.03 -8.74
CA ALA A 28 12.50 12.87 -7.55
C ALA A 28 12.87 14.33 -7.85
N THR A 29 13.97 14.59 -8.54
CA THR A 29 14.39 15.95 -8.93
C THR A 29 13.32 16.64 -9.80
N PHE A 30 12.76 15.91 -10.78
CA PHE A 30 11.68 16.43 -11.60
C PHE A 30 10.46 16.81 -10.76
N PHE A 31 9.99 15.93 -9.86
CA PHE A 31 8.86 16.21 -8.97
C PHE A 31 9.13 17.41 -8.06
N HIS A 32 10.36 17.55 -7.56
CA HIS A 32 10.74 18.71 -6.74
C HIS A 32 10.48 20.02 -7.46
N HIS A 33 10.90 20.12 -8.72
CA HIS A 33 10.71 21.32 -9.53
C HIS A 33 9.25 21.50 -9.97
N THR A 34 8.59 20.42 -10.41
CA THR A 34 7.20 20.46 -10.89
C THR A 34 6.23 20.92 -9.79
N PHE A 35 6.40 20.42 -8.57
CA PHE A 35 5.54 20.78 -7.44
C PHE A 35 6.08 21.91 -6.58
N ASN A 36 7.26 22.44 -6.92
CA ASN A 36 7.94 23.52 -6.20
C ASN A 36 7.98 23.28 -4.68
N PHE A 37 8.44 22.10 -4.27
CA PHE A 37 8.49 21.73 -2.86
C PHE A 37 9.47 22.62 -2.10
N THR A 38 8.97 23.32 -1.07
CA THR A 38 9.81 24.16 -0.20
C THR A 38 9.82 23.65 1.24
N LEU A 39 8.71 23.07 1.69
CA LEU A 39 8.57 22.51 3.04
C LEU A 39 8.54 20.99 3.04
N VAL A 40 8.10 20.37 1.94
CA VAL A 40 8.13 18.91 1.78
C VAL A 40 9.56 18.43 1.56
N VAL A 41 10.01 17.47 2.36
CA VAL A 41 11.28 16.78 2.12
C VAL A 41 11.07 15.82 0.96
N ASN A 42 11.81 16.04 -0.12
CA ASN A 42 11.75 15.18 -1.29
C ASN A 42 13.00 14.31 -1.37
N ALA A 43 12.81 13.00 -1.43
CA ALA A 43 13.86 11.99 -1.35
C ALA A 43 13.62 10.88 -2.38
N TYR A 44 14.57 9.96 -2.48
CA TYR A 44 14.46 8.79 -3.33
C TYR A 44 15.16 7.59 -2.71
N ILE A 45 14.70 6.40 -3.03
CA ILE A 45 15.36 5.15 -2.69
C ILE A 45 16.31 4.79 -3.85
N PRO A 46 17.63 4.67 -3.62
CA PRO A 46 18.59 4.46 -4.71
C PRO A 46 18.50 3.06 -5.32
N SER A 47 17.96 2.08 -4.59
CA SER A 47 17.82 0.69 -5.04
C SER A 47 16.87 -0.09 -4.14
N MET A 48 16.26 -1.15 -4.68
CA MET A 48 15.26 -1.98 -3.98
C MET A 48 15.73 -2.57 -2.64
N GLN A 49 17.03 -2.78 -2.44
CA GLN A 49 17.56 -3.27 -1.15
C GLN A 49 17.29 -2.32 0.03
N TYR A 50 17.08 -1.03 -0.23
CA TYR A 50 16.73 -0.03 0.79
C TYR A 50 15.22 0.21 0.89
N MET A 51 14.41 -0.47 0.07
CA MET A 51 12.96 -0.39 0.17
C MET A 51 12.53 -1.04 1.49
N PRO A 52 11.79 -0.34 2.36
CA PRO A 52 11.35 -0.91 3.62
C PRO A 52 10.39 -2.08 3.35
N ARG A 53 10.67 -3.23 3.97
CA ARG A 53 9.85 -4.44 3.80
C ARG A 53 8.45 -4.22 4.35
N GLY A 54 7.44 -4.73 3.63
CA GLY A 54 6.03 -4.58 4.01
C GLY A 54 5.43 -3.22 3.65
N PHE A 55 6.10 -2.43 2.81
CA PHE A 55 5.57 -1.20 2.23
C PHE A 55 5.64 -1.28 0.70
N GLY A 56 4.58 -0.81 0.04
CA GLY A 56 4.49 -0.70 -1.41
C GLY A 56 4.66 0.73 -1.91
N GLN A 57 4.64 0.92 -3.23
CA GLN A 57 4.46 2.24 -3.83
C GLN A 57 3.03 2.72 -3.53
N LEU A 58 2.90 3.88 -2.89
CA LEU A 58 1.60 4.35 -2.43
C LEU A 58 0.98 5.45 -3.27
N GLY A 59 1.69 6.20 -4.12
CA GLY A 59 1.11 7.17 -5.08
C GLY A 59 -0.24 7.80 -4.68
N CYS A 60 -1.27 7.59 -5.51
CA CYS A 60 -2.67 7.95 -5.18
C CYS A 60 -3.39 6.93 -4.28
N SER A 61 -2.72 5.85 -3.92
CA SER A 61 -3.16 4.77 -3.03
C SER A 61 -2.99 5.06 -1.53
N GLY A 62 -2.51 6.25 -1.14
CA GLY A 62 -2.55 6.75 0.24
C GLY A 62 -1.19 7.17 0.82
N PHE A 63 -1.15 7.34 2.15
CA PHE A 63 0.03 7.79 2.91
C PHE A 63 0.48 6.73 3.92
N VAL A 64 1.77 6.74 4.22
CA VAL A 64 2.32 6.16 5.46
C VAL A 64 2.35 7.26 6.51
N VAL A 65 1.93 6.96 7.74
CA VAL A 65 1.95 7.89 8.87
C VAL A 65 2.71 7.25 10.02
N SER A 66 3.68 7.96 10.56
CA SER A 66 4.37 7.61 11.80
C SER A 66 4.22 8.70 12.85
N ASP A 67 4.36 8.34 14.13
CA ASP A 67 4.47 9.30 15.22
C ASP A 67 5.89 9.90 15.33
N GLY A 68 6.09 10.75 16.33
CA GLY A 68 7.39 11.40 16.60
C GLY A 68 8.47 10.46 17.16
N ASP A 69 8.09 9.27 17.62
CA ASP A 69 9.00 8.24 18.13
C ASP A 69 9.38 7.22 17.04
N GLY A 70 8.82 7.38 15.82
CA GLY A 70 9.09 6.54 14.67
C GLY A 70 8.19 5.30 14.59
N ASN A 71 7.15 5.18 15.41
CA ASN A 71 6.19 4.09 15.29
C ASN A 71 5.21 4.36 14.14
N PHE A 72 4.95 3.35 13.32
CA PHE A 72 3.97 3.47 12.23
C PHE A 72 2.54 3.38 12.77
N VAL A 73 1.83 4.49 12.67
CA VAL A 73 0.42 4.63 13.04
C VAL A 73 -0.48 4.15 11.91
N SER A 74 -0.08 4.39 10.67
CA SER A 74 -0.73 3.81 9.49
C SER A 74 0.31 3.45 8.44
N ARG A 75 0.17 2.26 7.85
CA ARG A 75 1.01 1.80 6.73
C ARG A 75 0.41 2.14 5.36
N LYS A 76 -0.88 2.47 5.32
CA LYS A 76 -1.64 2.87 4.13
C LYS A 76 -2.93 3.53 4.59
N THR A 77 -3.07 4.83 4.37
CA THR A 77 -4.37 5.51 4.54
C THR A 77 -5.31 5.17 3.37
N LYS A 78 -6.59 5.54 3.49
CA LYS A 78 -7.54 5.59 2.36
C LYS A 78 -6.86 6.15 1.10
N ALA A 79 -7.10 5.47 -0.02
CA ALA A 79 -6.61 5.86 -1.33
C ALA A 79 -7.51 6.95 -1.92
N TYR A 80 -6.90 7.94 -2.57
CA TYR A 80 -7.66 8.98 -3.28
C TYR A 80 -8.45 8.39 -4.45
N LEU A 81 -7.91 7.39 -5.15
CA LEU A 81 -8.61 6.73 -6.26
C LEU A 81 -9.89 6.01 -5.81
N ASP A 82 -9.93 5.53 -4.56
CA ASP A 82 -11.06 4.76 -4.03
C ASP A 82 -12.06 5.64 -3.25
N SER A 83 -11.58 6.72 -2.63
CA SER A 83 -12.36 7.50 -1.66
C SER A 83 -12.43 9.00 -1.95
N GLY A 84 -11.82 9.47 -3.04
CA GLY A 84 -11.78 10.89 -3.40
C GLY A 84 -11.22 11.76 -2.27
N GLU A 85 -11.89 12.89 -2.01
CA GLU A 85 -11.48 13.86 -0.98
C GLU A 85 -11.51 13.29 0.45
N GLU A 86 -12.33 12.27 0.73
CA GLU A 86 -12.35 11.63 2.06
C GLU A 86 -11.00 10.97 2.42
N ALA A 87 -10.18 10.66 1.41
CA ALA A 87 -8.83 10.16 1.63
C ALA A 87 -7.96 11.20 2.36
N PHE A 88 -8.17 12.49 2.09
CA PHE A 88 -7.48 13.58 2.74
C PHE A 88 -8.00 13.80 4.17
N ASP A 89 -9.32 13.80 4.36
CA ASP A 89 -9.94 13.92 5.69
C ASP A 89 -9.45 12.82 6.65
N HIS A 90 -9.31 11.60 6.14
CA HIS A 90 -8.80 10.49 6.95
C HIS A 90 -7.35 10.71 7.43
N VAL A 91 -6.48 11.25 6.57
CA VAL A 91 -5.11 11.62 6.98
C VAL A 91 -5.16 12.71 8.04
N GLU A 92 -5.98 13.74 7.85
CA GLU A 92 -6.13 14.86 8.79
C GLU A 92 -6.67 14.40 10.15
N GLN A 93 -7.62 13.46 10.18
CA GLN A 93 -8.12 12.87 11.42
C GLN A 93 -7.04 12.10 12.19
N ILE A 94 -6.22 11.31 11.49
CA ILE A 94 -5.08 10.60 12.11
C ILE A 94 -4.09 11.62 12.70
N LEU A 95 -3.71 12.64 11.93
CA LEU A 95 -2.78 13.69 12.38
C LEU A 95 -3.35 14.46 13.58
N ALA A 96 -4.63 14.81 13.56
CA ALA A 96 -5.29 15.50 14.67
C ALA A 96 -5.28 14.67 15.96
N GLY A 97 -5.45 13.35 15.86
CA GLY A 97 -5.31 12.42 16.99
C GLY A 97 -3.90 12.46 17.58
N LEU A 98 -2.88 12.26 16.74
CA LEU A 98 -1.49 12.23 17.18
C LEU A 98 -1.02 13.56 17.78
N LEU A 99 -1.42 14.68 17.18
CA LEU A 99 -1.08 16.01 17.70
C LEU A 99 -1.78 16.29 19.03
N ARG A 100 -3.03 15.82 19.20
CA ARG A 100 -3.75 15.91 20.48
C ARG A 100 -3.05 15.08 21.55
N ASP A 101 -2.69 13.84 21.24
CA ASP A 101 -2.00 12.95 22.17
C ASP A 101 -0.63 13.51 22.57
N LYS A 102 0.07 14.17 21.64
CA LYS A 102 1.33 14.89 21.95
C LYS A 102 1.10 16.07 22.90
N VAL A 103 0.04 16.86 22.69
CA VAL A 103 -0.31 17.98 23.59
C VAL A 103 -0.73 17.45 24.97
N VAL A 104 -1.53 16.39 25.01
CA VAL A 104 -1.94 15.73 26.26
C VAL A 104 -0.72 15.15 26.97
N ALA A 105 0.17 14.42 26.29
CA ALA A 105 1.40 13.88 26.86
C ALA A 105 2.36 14.99 27.35
N ALA A 106 2.49 16.09 26.62
CA ALA A 106 3.27 17.25 27.06
C ALA A 106 2.67 17.90 28.33
N ASN A 107 1.34 17.95 28.43
CA ASN A 107 0.65 18.48 29.61
C ASN A 107 0.63 17.49 30.80
N PHE A 108 0.60 16.18 30.52
CA PHE A 108 0.61 15.08 31.50
C PHE A 108 2.02 14.64 31.91
N SER A 109 3.08 15.22 31.32
CA SER A 109 4.46 15.08 31.81
C SER A 109 4.70 15.67 33.21
N SER A 110 3.63 16.13 33.88
CA SER A 110 3.57 16.46 35.31
C SER A 110 3.06 15.32 36.21
N SER A 111 2.64 14.17 35.68
CA SER A 111 2.24 13.02 36.50
C SER A 111 2.15 11.72 35.68
N SER A 112 3.05 10.80 36.01
CA SER A 112 3.17 9.43 35.50
C SER A 112 1.88 8.59 35.59
N GLN A 113 1.52 7.90 34.51
CA GLN A 113 1.27 6.43 34.48
C GLN A 113 0.80 5.94 33.08
N GLN A 114 1.34 4.78 32.68
CA GLN A 114 0.94 3.85 31.59
C GLN A 114 -0.48 3.27 31.82
N PRO A 115 -1.18 2.61 30.84
CA PRO A 115 -0.64 1.55 29.97
C PRO A 115 -1.21 1.36 28.54
N SER A 116 -0.49 0.48 27.84
CA SER A 116 -0.71 -0.37 26.65
C SER A 116 -2.14 -0.66 26.14
N GLN A 117 -2.29 -0.83 24.81
CA GLN A 117 -3.10 -1.93 24.24
C GLN A 117 -2.72 -2.31 22.80
N LYS A 118 -2.82 -3.61 22.53
CA LYS A 118 -2.39 -4.37 21.35
C LYS A 118 -3.66 -4.77 20.60
N THR A 119 -3.90 -4.22 19.41
CA THR A 119 -5.13 -4.50 18.64
C THR A 119 -4.83 -5.43 17.47
N THR A 120 -5.34 -6.65 17.54
CA THR A 120 -5.44 -7.58 16.40
C THR A 120 -6.63 -7.16 15.54
N VAL A 121 -6.38 -6.52 14.41
CA VAL A 121 -7.42 -6.16 13.44
C VAL A 121 -7.81 -7.39 12.62
N ALA A 122 -9.11 -7.68 12.52
CA ALA A 122 -9.64 -8.82 11.79
C ALA A 122 -9.42 -8.66 10.28
N MET A 123 -8.89 -9.69 9.61
CA MET A 123 -8.63 -9.72 8.16
C MET A 123 -9.87 -9.45 7.28
N ASP A 124 -11.08 -9.62 7.83
CA ASP A 124 -12.34 -9.49 7.09
C ASP A 124 -12.63 -8.05 6.62
N GLU A 125 -12.05 -7.05 7.30
CA GLU A 125 -12.23 -5.63 6.96
C GLU A 125 -11.47 -5.22 5.67
N TYR A 126 -10.43 -5.99 5.28
CA TYR A 126 -9.57 -5.66 4.15
C TYR A 126 -9.97 -6.35 2.83
N LEU A 127 -11.01 -7.19 2.84
CA LEU A 127 -11.45 -7.99 1.70
C LEU A 127 -12.83 -7.53 1.21
N THR A 128 -12.99 -6.22 1.02
CA THR A 128 -14.11 -5.63 0.29
C THR A 128 -13.56 -4.71 -0.77
N VAL A 129 -14.07 -4.84 -1.99
CA VAL A 129 -13.74 -3.95 -3.12
C VAL A 129 -15.01 -3.12 -3.39
N PRO A 130 -14.96 -1.79 -3.33
CA PRO A 130 -16.12 -0.95 -3.64
C PRO A 130 -16.48 -1.08 -5.13
N SER A 131 -17.77 -0.86 -5.44
CA SER A 131 -18.22 -0.79 -6.83
C SER A 131 -17.57 0.38 -7.56
N VAL A 132 -17.17 0.16 -8.81
CA VAL A 132 -16.64 1.19 -9.72
C VAL A 132 -17.70 1.71 -10.69
N GLY A 133 -18.95 1.30 -10.53
CA GLY A 133 -20.06 1.72 -11.38
C GLY A 133 -20.11 1.07 -12.76
N VAL A 134 -19.26 0.06 -13.01
CA VAL A 134 -19.24 -0.73 -14.25
C VAL A 134 -19.56 -2.18 -13.90
N SER A 135 -20.75 -2.66 -14.28
CA SER A 135 -21.26 -3.95 -13.80
C SER A 135 -20.38 -5.16 -14.14
N SER A 136 -19.70 -5.15 -15.30
CA SER A 136 -18.74 -6.22 -15.64
C SER A 136 -17.52 -6.18 -14.72
N MET A 137 -17.02 -4.98 -14.41
CA MET A 137 -15.86 -4.80 -13.54
C MET A 137 -16.17 -5.19 -12.08
N ASP A 138 -17.35 -4.80 -11.59
CA ASP A 138 -17.81 -5.18 -10.26
C ASP A 138 -17.95 -6.71 -10.12
N HIS A 139 -18.44 -7.38 -11.16
CA HIS A 139 -18.54 -8.84 -11.18
C HIS A 139 -17.17 -9.53 -11.18
N GLU A 140 -16.20 -8.98 -11.91
CA GLU A 140 -14.82 -9.47 -11.90
C GLU A 140 -14.16 -9.26 -10.54
N HIS A 141 -14.38 -8.12 -9.89
CA HIS A 141 -13.93 -7.87 -8.52
C HIS A 141 -14.49 -8.90 -7.54
N GLU A 142 -15.78 -9.23 -7.61
CA GLU A 142 -16.39 -10.27 -6.79
C GLU A 142 -15.75 -11.65 -7.02
N THR A 143 -15.42 -11.96 -8.27
CA THR A 143 -14.82 -13.22 -8.67
C THR A 143 -13.38 -13.34 -8.14
N CYS A 144 -12.58 -12.29 -8.33
CA CYS A 144 -11.22 -12.19 -7.77
C CYS A 144 -11.23 -12.28 -6.24
N LEU A 145 -12.18 -11.59 -5.60
CA LEU A 145 -12.34 -11.61 -4.15
C LEU A 145 -12.70 -12.99 -3.63
N THR A 146 -13.58 -13.69 -4.33
CA THR A 146 -13.97 -15.08 -4.01
C THR A 146 -12.77 -16.01 -4.10
N ALA A 147 -11.96 -15.90 -5.16
CA ALA A 147 -10.74 -16.68 -5.32
C ALA A 147 -9.73 -16.40 -4.18
N LEU A 148 -9.51 -15.13 -3.83
CA LEU A 148 -8.62 -14.74 -2.72
C LEU A 148 -9.11 -15.27 -1.38
N LYS A 149 -10.41 -15.18 -1.09
CA LYS A 149 -11.02 -15.74 0.13
C LYS A 149 -10.81 -17.26 0.19
N ASN A 150 -11.01 -17.96 -0.93
CA ASN A 150 -10.78 -19.41 -0.99
C ASN A 150 -9.32 -19.78 -0.75
N LEU A 151 -8.37 -18.99 -1.27
CA LEU A 151 -6.94 -19.17 -1.02
C LEU A 151 -6.59 -18.95 0.46
N ILE A 152 -7.15 -17.90 1.09
CA ILE A 152 -6.92 -17.62 2.51
C ILE A 152 -7.48 -18.73 3.39
N GLN A 153 -8.69 -19.21 3.09
CA GLN A 153 -9.35 -20.27 3.84
C GLN A 153 -8.68 -21.64 3.63
N SER A 154 -8.19 -21.91 2.42
CA SER A 154 -7.54 -23.17 2.07
C SER A 154 -6.29 -22.91 1.23
N PRO A 155 -5.15 -22.59 1.88
CA PRO A 155 -3.90 -22.30 1.18
C PRO A 155 -3.41 -23.54 0.43
N SER A 156 -3.54 -23.50 -0.89
CA SER A 156 -3.07 -24.58 -1.77
C SER A 156 -2.63 -24.02 -3.11
N LYS A 157 -1.72 -24.74 -3.77
CA LYS A 157 -1.27 -24.39 -5.10
C LYS A 157 -2.41 -24.30 -6.11
N LYS A 158 -3.41 -25.17 -5.99
CA LYS A 158 -4.61 -25.15 -6.82
C LYS A 158 -5.39 -23.85 -6.61
N ASN A 159 -5.60 -23.43 -5.37
CA ASN A 159 -6.32 -22.18 -5.10
C ASN A 159 -5.50 -20.94 -5.49
N LEU A 160 -4.17 -21.01 -5.38
CA LEU A 160 -3.28 -19.94 -5.85
C LEU A 160 -3.32 -19.82 -7.38
N GLN A 161 -3.41 -20.94 -8.09
CA GLN A 161 -3.58 -20.98 -9.55
C GLN A 161 -4.92 -20.36 -9.96
N VAL A 162 -6.01 -20.64 -9.24
CA VAL A 162 -7.31 -20.00 -9.48
C VAL A 162 -7.22 -18.48 -9.28
N VAL A 163 -6.60 -18.01 -8.19
CA VAL A 163 -6.36 -16.57 -7.98
C VAL A 163 -5.58 -15.94 -9.14
N TYR A 164 -4.55 -16.63 -9.62
CA TYR A 164 -3.75 -16.17 -10.75
C TYR A 164 -4.61 -16.01 -12.02
N GLU A 165 -5.40 -17.02 -12.37
CA GLU A 165 -6.24 -17.01 -13.57
C GLU A 165 -7.29 -15.89 -13.53
N GLU A 166 -7.97 -15.71 -12.39
CA GLU A 166 -8.96 -14.65 -12.24
C GLU A 166 -8.34 -13.25 -12.35
N LEU A 167 -7.19 -13.02 -11.70
CA LEU A 167 -6.50 -11.73 -11.77
C LEU A 167 -5.95 -11.42 -13.17
N VAL A 168 -5.42 -12.42 -13.89
CA VAL A 168 -4.97 -12.23 -15.28
C VAL A 168 -6.11 -11.79 -16.18
N ASN A 169 -7.27 -12.45 -16.08
CA ASN A 169 -8.44 -12.13 -16.90
C ASN A 169 -8.96 -10.73 -16.59
N HIS A 170 -9.12 -10.42 -15.30
CA HIS A 170 -9.58 -9.12 -14.82
C HIS A 170 -8.64 -7.98 -15.25
N PHE A 171 -7.34 -8.10 -14.98
CA PHE A 171 -6.35 -7.07 -15.33
C PHE A 171 -6.30 -6.82 -16.85
N ALA A 172 -6.36 -7.88 -17.67
CA ALA A 172 -6.37 -7.73 -19.12
C ALA A 172 -7.61 -6.96 -19.61
N HIS A 173 -8.78 -7.22 -19.02
CA HIS A 173 -10.02 -6.53 -19.39
C HIS A 173 -10.03 -5.07 -18.90
N GLU A 174 -9.62 -4.82 -17.65
CA GLU A 174 -9.53 -3.47 -17.10
C GLU A 174 -8.56 -2.59 -17.90
N GLU A 175 -7.37 -3.11 -18.22
CA GLU A 175 -6.37 -2.39 -19.02
C GLU A 175 -6.92 -2.05 -20.42
N ALA A 176 -7.65 -2.98 -21.05
CA ALA A 176 -8.28 -2.74 -22.35
C ALA A 176 -9.35 -1.63 -22.26
N LEU A 177 -10.18 -1.64 -21.22
CA LEU A 177 -11.20 -0.61 -21.00
C LEU A 177 -10.56 0.76 -20.74
N MET A 178 -9.48 0.81 -19.95
CA MET A 178 -8.75 2.05 -19.68
C MET A 178 -8.15 2.64 -20.96
N VAL A 179 -7.60 1.79 -21.84
CA VAL A 179 -7.11 2.21 -23.16
C VAL A 179 -8.24 2.73 -24.04
N GLU A 180 -9.35 1.99 -24.13
CA GLU A 180 -10.51 2.35 -24.95
C GLU A 180 -11.09 3.72 -24.56
N HIS A 181 -11.16 4.00 -23.26
CA HIS A 181 -11.74 5.24 -22.73
C HIS A 181 -10.71 6.37 -22.55
N GLY A 182 -9.46 6.17 -22.97
CA GLY A 182 -8.41 7.19 -22.91
C GLY A 182 -7.99 7.58 -21.48
N PHE A 183 -8.12 6.66 -20.53
CA PHE A 183 -7.73 6.88 -19.15
C PHE A 183 -6.21 7.09 -19.04
N GLY A 184 -5.80 8.18 -18.40
CA GLY A 184 -4.37 8.45 -18.12
C GLY A 184 -3.56 9.05 -19.28
N GLY A 185 -4.20 9.62 -20.30
CA GLY A 185 -3.54 10.41 -21.36
C GLY A 185 -3.04 9.58 -22.56
N MET A 186 -2.36 10.25 -23.50
CA MET A 186 -1.84 9.61 -24.73
C MET A 186 -0.81 8.52 -24.41
N VAL A 187 -0.86 7.41 -25.15
CA VAL A 187 0.12 6.32 -25.08
C VAL A 187 1.53 6.88 -25.35
N GLY A 188 2.41 6.80 -24.35
CA GLY A 188 3.80 7.27 -24.45
C GLY A 188 4.22 8.34 -23.43
N ASP A 189 3.30 8.81 -22.58
CA ASP A 189 3.67 9.69 -21.47
C ASP A 189 4.40 8.88 -20.37
N PRO A 190 5.65 9.22 -20.00
CA PRO A 190 6.41 8.54 -18.94
C PRO A 190 5.74 8.58 -17.56
N PHE A 191 4.70 9.39 -17.36
CA PHE A 191 3.92 9.49 -16.12
C PHE A 191 2.42 9.18 -16.30
N SER A 192 2.05 8.43 -17.34
CA SER A 192 0.67 8.01 -17.54
C SER A 192 0.15 7.18 -16.36
N PRO A 193 -0.97 7.56 -15.72
CA PRO A 193 -1.66 6.73 -14.73
C PRO A 193 -1.89 5.29 -15.20
N LEU A 194 -2.21 5.11 -16.49
CA LEU A 194 -2.35 3.79 -17.10
C LEU A 194 -1.04 3.00 -17.08
N THR A 195 0.09 3.64 -17.39
CA THR A 195 1.39 2.95 -17.36
C THR A 195 1.77 2.52 -15.95
N SER A 196 1.49 3.34 -14.93
CA SER A 196 1.70 2.94 -13.53
C SER A 196 0.76 1.82 -13.12
N HIS A 197 -0.51 1.87 -13.53
CA HIS A 197 -1.52 0.86 -13.24
C HIS A 197 -1.14 -0.52 -13.79
N ILE A 198 -0.75 -0.58 -15.08
CA ILE A 198 -0.26 -1.80 -15.73
C ILE A 198 0.98 -2.36 -15.02
N LYS A 199 1.90 -1.50 -14.56
CA LYS A 199 3.09 -1.94 -13.80
C LYS A 199 2.68 -2.59 -12.48
N ASP A 200 1.67 -2.07 -11.79
CA ASP A 200 1.18 -2.65 -10.53
C ASP A 200 0.50 -4.00 -10.75
N HIS A 201 -0.31 -4.16 -11.80
CA HIS A 201 -0.88 -5.45 -12.20
C HIS A 201 0.20 -6.50 -12.42
N ARG A 202 1.21 -6.18 -13.24
CA ARG A 202 2.35 -7.09 -13.50
C ARG A 202 3.08 -7.48 -12.23
N ARG A 203 3.33 -6.53 -11.32
CA ARG A 203 3.98 -6.80 -10.05
C ARG A 203 3.18 -7.80 -9.20
N ILE A 204 1.86 -7.70 -9.17
CA ILE A 204 1.01 -8.65 -8.44
C ILE A 204 1.09 -10.04 -9.07
N LEU A 205 0.98 -10.13 -10.40
CA LEU A 205 1.08 -11.40 -11.12
C LEU A 205 2.45 -12.06 -10.95
N ASP A 206 3.55 -11.29 -11.00
CA ASP A 206 4.91 -11.79 -10.80
C ASP A 206 5.09 -12.44 -9.41
N LEU A 207 4.49 -11.86 -8.36
CA LEU A 207 4.50 -12.43 -7.01
C LEU A 207 3.80 -13.78 -6.97
N ILE A 208 2.63 -13.88 -7.61
CA ILE A 208 1.85 -15.13 -7.63
C ILE A 208 2.58 -16.20 -8.46
N GLU A 209 3.11 -15.84 -9.62
CA GLU A 209 3.91 -16.75 -10.46
C GLU A 209 5.14 -17.27 -9.71
N HIS A 210 5.82 -16.40 -8.96
CA HIS A 210 6.97 -16.79 -8.16
C HIS A 210 6.59 -17.89 -7.14
N GLU A 211 5.50 -17.69 -6.41
CA GLU A 211 5.01 -18.68 -5.44
C GLU A 211 4.55 -19.99 -6.11
N LEU A 212 3.90 -19.92 -7.28
CA LEU A 212 3.52 -21.09 -8.06
C LEU A 212 4.75 -21.90 -8.53
N LYS A 213 5.83 -21.21 -8.91
CA LYS A 213 7.12 -21.81 -9.31
C LYS A 213 7.84 -22.44 -8.11
N LEU A 214 7.82 -21.81 -6.93
CA LEU A 214 8.37 -22.42 -5.70
C LEU A 214 7.65 -23.72 -5.35
N GLY A 215 6.32 -23.76 -5.47
CA GLY A 215 5.52 -24.96 -5.29
C GLY A 215 5.71 -26.05 -6.37
N ASN A 216 6.52 -25.83 -7.41
CA ASN A 216 6.99 -26.89 -8.33
C ASN A 216 8.29 -27.55 -7.85
N ASN A 217 9.09 -26.85 -7.05
CA ASN A 217 10.40 -27.31 -6.61
C ASN A 217 10.36 -28.11 -5.29
N THR A 218 9.23 -28.11 -4.58
CA THR A 218 9.04 -28.82 -3.30
C THR A 218 8.32 -30.16 -3.44
N SER A 219 8.60 -30.92 -4.51
CA SER A 219 8.37 -32.38 -4.55
C SER A 219 9.65 -33.13 -4.20
N ALA A 220 10.24 -32.82 -3.06
CA ALA A 220 11.19 -33.67 -2.36
C ALA A 220 11.26 -33.25 -0.88
N ALA A 221 10.59 -34.04 -0.04
CA ALA A 221 10.70 -34.08 1.43
C ALA A 221 10.18 -32.88 2.25
N GLY A 222 9.33 -33.20 3.23
CA GLY A 222 9.20 -32.43 4.46
C GLY A 222 7.79 -31.99 4.80
N THR A 223 7.06 -32.86 5.49
CA THR A 223 5.87 -32.56 6.29
C THR A 223 6.02 -31.24 7.06
N CYS A 224 5.08 -30.31 6.87
CA CYS A 224 4.99 -29.09 7.68
C CYS A 224 4.51 -29.47 9.08
N ASN A 225 5.43 -29.72 10.02
CA ASN A 225 5.09 -29.78 11.43
C ASN A 225 4.86 -28.36 11.94
N SER A 226 3.61 -28.08 12.31
CA SER A 226 3.27 -27.10 13.31
C SER A 226 4.04 -27.40 14.60
N THR A 227 4.68 -26.38 15.18
CA THR A 227 4.98 -26.14 16.62
C THR A 227 6.31 -25.41 16.74
N ILE A 228 6.29 -24.11 17.04
CA ILE A 228 7.27 -23.50 17.94
C ILE A 228 6.48 -22.74 18.99
N VAL A 229 6.35 -23.39 20.15
CA VAL A 229 6.00 -22.78 21.44
C VAL A 229 7.28 -22.31 22.14
N ASP A 230 7.07 -21.34 23.02
CA ASP A 230 8.00 -20.65 23.92
C ASP A 230 9.01 -21.51 24.70
N GLY A 231 10.07 -20.85 25.19
CA GLY A 231 10.94 -21.32 26.30
C GLY A 231 12.38 -20.86 26.16
N VAL A 232 12.78 -19.72 26.73
CA VAL A 232 13.34 -19.54 28.10
C VAL A 232 14.75 -20.13 28.29
N ALA A 233 15.67 -19.20 28.58
CA ALA A 233 16.88 -19.24 29.42
C ALA A 233 17.89 -20.40 29.32
N SER A 234 19.14 -20.03 29.03
CA SER A 234 20.24 -20.02 30.01
C SER A 234 21.32 -19.02 29.57
#